data_AF-A0A7C4KID7-F1
#
_entry.id   AF-A0A7C4KID7-F1
#
_cell.length_a   1.000
_cell.length_b   1.000
_cell.length_c   1.000
_cell.angle_alpha   90.00
_cell.angle_beta   90.00
_cell.angle_gamma   90.00
#
_symmetry.space_group_name_H-M   'P 1'
#
loop_
_entity.id
_entity.type
_entity.pdbx_description
1 polymer ?
#
loop_
_entity_poly.entity_id
_entity_poly.type
_entity_poly.pdbx_seq_one_letter_code
_entity_poly.pdbx_strand_id
1 'polypeptide(L)'
;MLSTFLVAAIAAPVLAGGPDPNGVATAEANPSAPLNFAWTLIAGFLVFFMQAGFAMVEVGFSRKKNAVAVLTKNYMDALIGGLAFWAFGFAFMFGGSALASGLEQGNSLIGFSGFLLAGNAYDVTTMELWFFQMVFAATAATIVSGAVAERTKVT
;
A
#
# COMPACT_ATOMS: atom_id res chain seq x y z
N MET A 1 27.00 -11.05 -6.27
CA MET A 1 26.21 -11.43 -7.46
C MET A 1 25.19 -12.56 -7.21
N LEU A 2 25.02 -13.06 -5.96
CA LEU A 2 24.10 -14.18 -5.68
C LEU A 2 22.88 -13.80 -4.80
N SER A 3 22.79 -12.55 -4.30
CA SER A 3 21.78 -12.13 -3.34
C SER A 3 20.55 -11.44 -3.98
N THR A 4 20.63 -11.02 -5.24
CA THR A 4 19.55 -10.31 -5.93
C THR A 4 18.52 -11.24 -6.58
N PHE A 5 18.86 -12.53 -6.75
CA PHE A 5 17.96 -13.53 -7.35
C PHE A 5 16.99 -14.19 -6.37
N LEU A 6 17.21 -14.06 -5.06
CA LEU A 6 16.37 -14.75 -4.07
C LEU A 6 15.10 -13.97 -3.69
N VAL A 7 15.08 -12.65 -3.87
CA VAL A 7 13.91 -11.81 -3.54
C VAL A 7 12.89 -11.77 -4.69
N ALA A 8 13.29 -12.10 -5.92
CA ALA A 8 12.39 -12.16 -7.07
C ALA A 8 11.53 -13.44 -7.12
N ALA A 9 11.81 -14.46 -6.29
CA ALA A 9 11.20 -15.77 -6.39
C ALA A 9 9.92 -15.97 -5.55
N ILE A 10 9.47 -14.96 -4.80
CA ILE A 10 8.20 -14.98 -4.04
C ILE A 10 7.04 -14.24 -4.71
N ALA A 11 7.27 -13.63 -5.87
CA ALA A 11 6.21 -13.16 -6.75
C ALA A 11 6.17 -14.08 -7.97
N ALA A 12 5.47 -15.21 -7.84
CA ALA A 12 5.02 -15.91 -9.04
C ALA A 12 4.26 -14.88 -9.89
N PRO A 13 4.55 -14.76 -11.20
CA PRO A 13 3.79 -13.88 -12.06
C PRO A 13 2.38 -14.47 -12.10
N VAL A 14 1.45 -13.87 -11.34
CA VAL A 14 0.03 -14.10 -11.56
C VAL A 14 -0.19 -13.64 -13.00
N LEU A 15 -0.52 -14.63 -13.83
CA LEU A 15 -0.67 -14.54 -15.27
C LEU A 15 -1.37 -13.23 -15.65
N ALA A 16 -0.85 -12.55 -16.66
CA ALA A 16 -1.55 -11.52 -17.40
C ALA A 16 -2.79 -12.12 -18.11
N GLY A 17 -3.82 -12.44 -17.33
CA GLY A 17 -5.18 -12.57 -17.78
C GLY A 17 -5.81 -11.19 -17.88
N GLY A 18 -6.86 -11.06 -18.69
CA GLY A 18 -7.72 -9.87 -18.63
C GLY A 18 -8.24 -9.61 -17.21
N PRO A 19 -8.90 -8.47 -16.96
CA PRO A 19 -9.40 -8.14 -15.62
C PRO A 19 -10.26 -9.30 -15.09
N ASP A 20 -9.92 -9.86 -13.92
CA ASP A 20 -10.67 -10.92 -13.24
C ASP A 20 -11.20 -10.39 -11.89
N PRO A 21 -12.28 -9.58 -11.90
CA PRO A 21 -12.84 -9.01 -10.68
C PRO A 21 -13.33 -10.04 -9.67
N ASN A 22 -13.56 -11.28 -10.11
CA ASN A 22 -14.11 -12.35 -9.29
C ASN A 22 -13.03 -13.33 -8.79
N GLY A 23 -11.80 -13.23 -9.30
CA GLY A 23 -10.67 -14.10 -8.93
C GLY A 23 -10.85 -15.57 -9.32
N VAL A 24 -11.82 -15.89 -10.18
CA VAL A 24 -12.18 -17.28 -10.53
C VAL A 24 -11.10 -17.89 -11.42
N ALA A 25 -10.61 -17.16 -12.41
CA ALA A 25 -9.53 -17.62 -13.29
C ALA A 25 -8.20 -17.72 -12.52
N THR A 26 -7.99 -16.82 -11.56
CA THR A 26 -6.79 -16.83 -10.70
C THR A 26 -6.78 -18.02 -9.73
N ALA A 27 -7.94 -18.39 -9.17
CA ALA A 27 -8.08 -19.55 -8.29
C ALA A 27 -7.98 -20.89 -9.05
N GLU A 28 -8.49 -20.95 -10.29
CA GLU A 28 -8.36 -22.13 -11.16
C GLU A 28 -6.92 -22.36 -11.61
N ALA A 29 -6.17 -21.30 -11.90
CA ALA A 29 -4.77 -21.39 -12.29
C ALA A 29 -3.85 -21.78 -11.13
N ASN A 30 -4.16 -21.35 -9.90
CA ASN A 30 -3.34 -21.60 -8.72
C ASN A 30 -4.22 -21.95 -7.50
N PRO A 31 -4.31 -23.22 -7.11
CA PRO A 31 -5.09 -23.65 -5.95
C PRO A 31 -4.66 -23.03 -4.61
N SER A 32 -3.42 -22.53 -4.52
CA SER A 32 -2.87 -21.84 -3.34
C SER A 32 -3.12 -20.33 -3.33
N ALA A 33 -3.65 -19.73 -4.41
CA ALA A 33 -3.88 -18.29 -4.50
C ALA A 33 -4.80 -17.76 -3.39
N PRO A 34 -5.92 -18.42 -3.01
CA PRO A 34 -6.77 -17.94 -1.92
C PRO A 34 -6.07 -17.92 -0.55
N LEU A 35 -5.16 -18.88 -0.31
CA LEU A 35 -4.39 -18.94 0.94
C LEU A 35 -3.37 -17.81 1.01
N ASN A 36 -2.66 -17.55 -0.10
CA ASN A 36 -1.72 -16.43 -0.19
C ASN A 36 -2.45 -15.09 -0.02
N PHE A 37 -3.61 -14.92 -0.67
CA PHE A 37 -4.45 -13.74 -0.54
C PHE A 37 -4.89 -13.49 0.91
N ALA A 38 -5.38 -14.53 1.59
CA ALA A 38 -5.76 -14.44 3.00
C ALA A 38 -4.57 -14.08 3.89
N TRP A 39 -3.40 -14.66 3.63
CA TRP A 39 -2.17 -14.34 4.37
C TRP A 39 -1.74 -12.88 4.14
N THR A 40 -1.75 -12.39 2.91
CA THR A 40 -1.40 -11.00 2.57
C THR A 40 -2.33 -10.02 3.25
N LEU A 41 -3.64 -10.31 3.30
CA LEU A 41 -4.60 -9.47 4.03
C LEU A 41 -4.33 -9.46 5.53
N ILE A 42 -4.09 -10.61 6.15
CA ILE A 42 -3.73 -10.70 7.57
C ILE A 42 -2.46 -9.89 7.85
N ALA A 43 -1.42 -10.05 7.02
CA ALA A 43 -0.20 -9.28 7.12
C ALA A 43 -0.45 -7.77 6.95
N GLY A 44 -1.28 -7.37 5.98
CA GLY A 44 -1.67 -5.98 5.77
C GLY A 44 -2.43 -5.38 6.96
N PHE A 45 -3.34 -6.13 7.60
CA PHE A 45 -4.00 -5.69 8.83
C PHE A 45 -3.03 -5.51 9.99
N LEU A 46 -2.05 -6.41 10.15
CA LEU A 46 -1.00 -6.26 11.16
C LEU A 46 -0.15 -5.01 10.93
N VAL A 47 0.18 -4.69 9.67
CA VAL A 47 0.87 -3.45 9.32
C VAL A 47 -0.03 -2.23 9.55
N PHE A 48 -1.33 -2.31 9.28
CA PHE A 48 -2.25 -1.22 9.59
C PHE A 48 -2.28 -0.88 11.09
N PHE A 49 -2.17 -1.88 11.98
CA PHE A 49 -2.02 -1.65 13.41
C PHE A 49 -0.75 -0.86 13.79
N MET A 50 0.25 -0.77 12.91
CA MET A 50 1.41 0.11 13.14
C MET A 50 1.01 1.58 13.23
N GLN A 51 -0.08 2.01 12.57
CA GLN A 51 -0.59 3.39 12.67
C GLN A 51 -0.95 3.75 14.12
N ALA A 52 -1.67 2.85 14.80
CA ALA A 52 -1.97 3.01 16.23
C ALA A 52 -0.70 2.96 17.10
N GLY A 53 0.28 2.14 16.72
CA GLY A 53 1.60 2.10 17.37
C GLY A 53 2.34 3.44 17.27
N PHE A 54 2.44 4.01 16.08
CA PHE A 54 3.05 5.32 15.86
C PHE A 54 2.32 6.43 16.60
N ALA A 55 0.98 6.42 16.62
CA ALA A 55 0.19 7.37 17.38
C ALA A 55 0.57 7.37 18.87
N MET A 56 0.67 6.20 19.49
CA MET A 56 1.03 6.07 20.91
C MET A 56 2.47 6.53 21.18
N VAL A 57 3.41 6.20 20.29
CA VAL A 57 4.82 6.61 20.41
C VAL A 57 4.97 8.12 20.26
N GLU A 58 4.39 8.72 19.22
CA GLU A 58 4.45 10.16 18.97
C GLU A 58 3.82 10.96 20.10
N VAL A 59 2.67 10.52 20.62
CA VAL A 59 2.04 11.15 21.79
C VAL A 59 2.90 10.98 23.04
N GLY A 60 3.48 9.80 23.26
CA GLY A 60 4.33 9.49 24.41
C GLY A 60 5.58 10.38 24.49
N PHE A 61 6.16 10.75 23.35
CA PHE A 61 7.29 11.69 23.29
C PHE A 61 6.88 13.17 23.20
N SER A 62 5.60 13.45 22.96
CA SER A 62 5.08 14.82 22.90
C SER A 62 4.76 15.39 24.28
N ARG A 63 4.78 16.72 24.39
CA ARG A 63 4.29 17.39 25.60
C ARG A 63 2.77 17.22 25.72
N LYS A 64 2.27 17.00 26.95
CA LYS A 64 0.82 16.82 27.23
C LYS A 64 -0.09 17.87 26.58
N LYS A 65 0.35 19.12 26.49
CA LYS A 65 -0.41 20.22 25.86
C LYS A 65 -0.61 20.05 24.35
N ASN A 66 0.23 19.26 23.69
CA ASN A 66 0.22 19.03 22.24
C ASN A 66 -0.30 17.64 21.85
N ALA A 67 -0.65 16.78 22.81
CA ALA A 67 -1.03 15.39 22.57
C ALA A 67 -2.22 15.27 21.60
N VAL A 68 -3.24 16.12 21.75
CA VAL A 68 -4.42 16.13 20.87
C VAL A 68 -4.01 16.51 19.43
N ALA A 69 -3.15 17.52 19.27
CA ALA A 69 -2.70 17.95 17.96
C ALA A 69 -1.86 16.87 17.24
N VAL A 70 -1.07 16.09 17.99
CA VAL A 70 -0.30 14.97 17.45
C VAL A 70 -1.22 13.83 17.01
N LEU A 71 -2.21 13.44 17.84
CA LEU A 71 -3.20 12.42 17.47
C LEU A 71 -4.01 12.80 16.24
N THR A 72 -4.42 14.07 16.13
CA THR A 72 -5.15 14.55 14.94
C THR A 72 -4.30 14.45 13.68
N LYS A 73 -2.98 14.71 13.74
CA LYS A 73 -2.09 14.52 12.57
C LYS A 73 -2.01 13.07 12.16
N ASN A 74 -1.79 12.17 13.11
CA ASN A 74 -1.66 10.75 12.81
C ASN A 74 -2.95 10.19 12.18
N TYR A 75 -4.13 10.62 12.67
CA TYR A 75 -5.40 10.26 12.05
C TYR A 75 -5.57 10.84 10.63
N MET A 76 -5.21 12.11 10.43
CA MET A 76 -5.26 12.74 9.11
C MET A 76 -4.27 12.11 8.12
N ASP A 77 -3.11 11.67 8.59
CA ASP A 77 -2.10 10.99 7.78
C ASP A 77 -2.63 9.65 7.25
N ALA A 78 -3.30 8.86 8.10
CA ALA A 78 -3.92 7.61 7.67
C ALA A 78 -5.01 7.83 6.60
N LEU A 79 -5.86 8.86 6.77
CA LEU A 79 -6.96 9.14 5.83
C LEU A 79 -6.47 9.76 4.52
N ILE A 80 -5.72 10.86 4.61
CA ILE A 80 -5.26 11.62 3.45
C ILE A 80 -4.17 10.83 2.72
N GLY A 81 -3.25 10.19 3.46
CA GLY A 81 -2.22 9.33 2.89
C GLY A 81 -2.82 8.12 2.18
N GLY A 82 -3.82 7.46 2.77
CA GLY A 82 -4.55 6.37 2.12
C GLY A 82 -5.25 6.79 0.83
N LEU A 83 -5.97 7.93 0.85
CA LEU A 83 -6.66 8.47 -0.33
C LEU A 83 -5.69 8.96 -1.42
N ALA A 84 -4.60 9.63 -1.04
CA ALA A 84 -3.57 10.07 -1.98
C ALA A 84 -2.86 8.88 -2.64
N PHE A 85 -2.60 7.82 -1.88
CA PHE A 85 -2.01 6.59 -2.40
C PHE A 85 -2.97 5.86 -3.35
N TRP A 86 -4.27 5.82 -3.04
CA TRP A 86 -5.30 5.29 -3.94
C TRP A 86 -5.41 6.09 -5.24
N ALA A 87 -5.42 7.42 -5.17
CA ALA A 87 -5.63 8.26 -6.34
C ALA A 87 -4.43 8.28 -7.29
N PHE A 88 -3.21 8.46 -6.75
CA PHE A 88 -2.01 8.69 -7.56
C PHE A 88 -0.82 7.81 -7.16
N GLY A 89 -0.63 7.54 -5.85
CA GLY A 89 0.57 6.87 -5.35
C GLY A 89 0.78 5.45 -5.92
N PHE A 90 -0.30 4.68 -6.01
CA PHE A 90 -0.25 3.33 -6.57
C PHE A 90 0.09 3.33 -8.06
N ALA A 91 -0.50 4.25 -8.83
CA ALA A 91 -0.24 4.39 -10.26
C ALA A 91 1.22 4.76 -10.55
N PHE A 92 1.81 5.67 -9.75
CA PHE A 92 3.21 6.03 -9.90
C PHE A 92 4.18 4.91 -9.51
N MET A 93 3.85 4.12 -8.50
CA MET A 93 4.74 3.08 -7.97
C MET A 93 4.68 1.78 -8.79
N PHE A 94 3.50 1.39 -9.27
CA PHE A 94 3.29 0.11 -9.95
C PHE A 94 2.81 0.21 -11.40
N GLY A 95 2.45 1.39 -11.89
CA GLY A 95 2.18 1.57 -13.32
C GLY A 95 3.42 1.24 -14.15
N GLY A 96 3.29 0.37 -15.15
CA GLY A 96 4.41 -0.12 -15.96
C GLY A 96 5.16 -1.31 -15.38
N SER A 97 4.75 -1.83 -14.22
CA SER A 97 5.35 -3.06 -13.66
C SER A 97 4.86 -4.33 -14.35
N ALA A 98 3.71 -4.28 -15.05
CA ALA A 98 3.02 -5.44 -15.61
C ALA A 98 2.78 -6.59 -14.61
N LEU A 99 2.84 -6.30 -13.30
CA LEU A 99 2.63 -7.29 -12.23
C LEU A 99 1.17 -7.72 -12.08
N ALA A 100 0.24 -6.90 -12.56
CA ALA A 100 -1.20 -7.17 -12.50
C ALA A 100 -1.93 -6.49 -13.67
N SER A 101 -3.20 -6.84 -13.86
CA SER A 101 -4.05 -6.30 -14.92
C SER A 101 -4.14 -4.77 -14.81
N GLY A 102 -4.01 -4.05 -15.93
CA GLY A 102 -4.11 -2.58 -15.96
C GLY A 102 -2.86 -1.81 -15.52
N LEU A 103 -1.73 -2.49 -15.24
CA LEU A 103 -0.45 -1.88 -14.84
C LEU A 103 0.60 -1.87 -15.98
N GLU A 104 0.16 -1.76 -17.22
CA GLU A 104 1.03 -1.98 -18.40
C GLU A 104 1.78 -0.73 -18.87
N GLN A 105 1.30 0.49 -18.59
CA GLN A 105 1.97 1.71 -19.07
C GLN A 105 2.82 2.37 -17.99
N GLY A 106 4.12 2.47 -18.26
CA GLY A 106 5.08 3.19 -17.42
C GLY A 106 6.48 3.16 -18.01
N ASN A 107 7.36 3.92 -17.39
CA ASN A 107 8.81 3.92 -17.65
C ASN A 107 9.54 3.26 -16.48
N SER A 108 10.84 2.97 -16.61
CA SER A 108 11.66 2.41 -15.52
C SER A 108 11.73 3.27 -14.25
N LEU A 109 11.21 4.50 -14.27
CA LEU A 109 11.25 5.46 -13.17
C LEU A 109 9.86 5.84 -12.62
N ILE A 110 8.80 5.78 -13.43
CA ILE A 110 7.46 6.22 -13.02
C ILE A 110 6.39 5.51 -13.84
N GLY A 111 5.31 5.12 -13.17
CA GLY A 111 4.12 4.54 -13.80
C GLY A 111 3.10 5.57 -14.28
N PHE A 112 2.42 5.23 -15.37
CA PHE A 112 1.36 6.06 -15.98
C PHE A 112 0.02 5.32 -16.12
N SER A 113 -0.13 4.14 -15.50
CA SER A 113 -1.34 3.31 -15.53
C SER A 113 -1.79 2.90 -14.13
N GLY A 114 -3.08 2.63 -13.94
CA GLY A 114 -3.64 2.18 -12.64
C GLY A 114 -4.15 3.31 -11.74
N PHE A 115 -4.41 4.51 -12.29
CA PHE A 115 -5.02 5.62 -11.52
C PHE A 115 -6.42 5.23 -11.01
N LEU A 116 -6.70 5.58 -9.75
CA LEU A 116 -7.97 5.32 -9.05
C LEU A 116 -8.39 3.83 -8.99
N LEU A 117 -7.51 2.90 -9.39
CA LEU A 117 -7.82 1.47 -9.56
C LEU A 117 -9.08 1.23 -10.40
N ALA A 118 -9.28 2.05 -11.45
CA ALA A 118 -10.44 1.98 -12.31
C ALA A 118 -10.15 1.25 -13.63
N GLY A 119 -11.19 0.73 -14.29
CA GLY A 119 -11.10 0.09 -15.59
C GLY A 119 -10.35 -1.24 -15.53
N ASN A 120 -9.34 -1.43 -16.38
CA ASN A 120 -8.57 -2.68 -16.45
C ASN A 120 -7.75 -2.97 -15.18
N ALA A 121 -7.57 -1.99 -14.29
CA ALA A 121 -6.93 -2.17 -12.99
C ALA A 121 -7.90 -2.61 -11.87
N TYR A 122 -9.18 -2.78 -12.19
CA TYR A 122 -10.19 -3.34 -11.28
C TYR A 122 -10.10 -4.87 -11.27
N ASP A 123 -9.12 -5.38 -10.53
CA ASP A 123 -8.78 -6.79 -10.47
C ASP A 123 -8.41 -7.20 -9.03
N VAL A 124 -8.70 -8.44 -8.64
CA VAL A 124 -8.51 -8.94 -7.27
C VAL A 124 -7.04 -8.89 -6.85
N THR A 125 -6.13 -9.29 -7.74
CA THR A 125 -4.69 -9.27 -7.48
C THR A 125 -4.17 -7.84 -7.40
N THR A 126 -4.70 -6.94 -8.22
CA THR A 126 -4.36 -5.50 -8.17
C THR A 126 -4.81 -4.86 -6.85
N MET A 127 -6.00 -5.20 -6.36
CA MET A 127 -6.52 -4.71 -5.07
C MET A 127 -5.74 -5.24 -3.87
N GLU A 128 -5.34 -6.51 -3.89
CA GLU A 128 -4.49 -7.12 -2.86
C GLU A 128 -3.16 -6.36 -2.75
N LEU A 129 -2.48 -6.19 -3.89
CA LEU A 129 -1.21 -5.48 -3.98
C LEU A 129 -1.36 -4.02 -3.53
N TRP A 130 -2.45 -3.36 -3.94
CA TRP A 130 -2.72 -1.99 -3.51
C TRP A 130 -2.91 -1.89 -2.00
N PHE A 131 -3.73 -2.74 -1.39
CA PHE A 131 -3.98 -2.68 0.06
C PHE A 131 -2.69 -2.88 0.85
N PHE A 132 -1.92 -3.90 0.49
CA PHE A 132 -0.65 -4.19 1.16
C PHE A 132 0.32 -3.02 1.04
N GLN A 133 0.39 -2.37 -0.11
CA GLN A 133 1.35 -1.29 -0.35
C GLN A 133 0.86 0.05 0.22
N MET A 134 -0.45 0.27 0.28
CA MET A 134 -1.06 1.43 0.92
C MET A 134 -0.68 1.52 2.39
N VAL A 135 -0.69 0.41 3.12
CA VAL A 135 -0.34 0.42 4.55
C VAL A 135 1.16 0.70 4.80
N PHE A 136 2.05 0.28 3.89
CA PHE A 136 3.47 0.67 3.93
C PHE A 136 3.69 2.14 3.59
N ALA A 137 3.02 2.65 2.54
CA ALA A 137 3.09 4.05 2.17
C ALA A 137 2.58 4.96 3.30
N ALA A 138 1.46 4.59 3.94
CA ALA A 138 0.93 5.29 5.10
C ALA A 138 1.90 5.22 6.29
N THR A 139 2.63 4.11 6.47
CA THR A 139 3.65 4.00 7.53
C THR A 139 4.85 4.91 7.25
N ALA A 140 5.27 5.02 5.99
CA ALA A 140 6.33 5.95 5.61
C ALA A 140 5.92 7.41 5.86
N ALA A 141 4.66 7.76 5.59
CA ALA A 141 4.12 9.09 5.82
C ALA A 141 4.12 9.47 7.32
N THR A 142 3.69 8.56 8.21
CA THR A 142 3.68 8.85 9.65
C THR A 142 5.09 9.01 10.23
N ILE A 143 6.11 8.32 9.71
CA ILE A 143 7.51 8.53 10.15
C ILE A 143 7.94 9.97 9.90
N VAL A 144 7.57 10.54 8.76
CA VAL A 144 7.86 11.95 8.44
C VAL A 144 7.08 12.87 9.38
N SER A 145 5.79 12.58 9.64
CA SER A 145 4.96 13.34 10.59
C SER A 145 5.58 13.38 11.99
N GLY A 146 6.04 12.24 12.52
CA GLY A 146 6.73 12.15 13.80
C GLY A 146 8.03 12.95 13.85
N ALA A 147 8.81 12.99 12.75
CA ALA A 147 10.05 13.76 12.67
C ALA A 147 9.84 15.28 12.76
N VAL A 148 8.72 15.79 12.25
CA VAL A 148 8.35 17.22 12.32
C VAL A 148 7.34 17.53 13.44
N ALA A 149 7.17 16.62 14.39
CA ALA A 149 6.26 16.79 15.50
C ALA A 149 6.57 18.07 16.31
N GLU A 150 5.52 18.66 16.87
CA GLU A 150 5.54 19.89 17.69
C GLU A 150 5.96 21.22 17.02
N ARG A 151 6.48 21.22 15.79
CA ARG A 151 6.85 22.47 15.06
C ARG A 151 5.90 22.82 13.92
N THR A 152 5.05 21.87 13.52
CA THR A 152 4.06 22.01 12.46
C THR A 152 2.68 22.29 13.05
N LYS A 153 1.95 23.24 12.45
CA LYS A 153 0.60 23.61 12.83
C LYS A 153 -0.41 22.79 12.02
N VAL A 154 -1.37 22.16 12.70
CA VAL A 154 -2.58 21.59 12.05
C VAL A 154 -3.65 22.67 11.88
N THR A 155 -3.52 23.75 12.66
CA THR A 155 -4.27 25.01 12.66
C THR A 155 -3.36 26.11 13.19
#